data_AF-A0A1E8AY20-F1
#
_entry.id   AF-A0A1E8AY20-F1
#
_cell.length_a   1.000
_cell.length_b   1.000
_cell.length_c   1.000
_cell.angle_alpha   90.00
_cell.angle_beta   90.00
_cell.angle_gamma   90.00
#
_symmetry.space_group_name_H-M   'P 1'
#
loop_
_entity.id
_entity.type
_entity.pdbx_description
1 polymer ?
#
loop_
_entity_poly.entity_id
_entity_poly.type
_entity_poly.pdbx_seq_one_letter_code
_entity_poly.pdbx_strand_id
1 'polypeptide(L)'
;MESMGLPCSASWKGYQAQHIIPKSLKSHPILKKIGMDMDHAENGIFLPIPSESPSALSRHRGFHRVYNRVVTKALNNLDINRSVEVLEKQVYELQQKLKEAV
;
A
#
# COMPACT_ATOMS: atom_id res chain seq x y z
N MET A 1 -5.30 11.96 7.75
CA MET A 1 -4.19 11.35 8.50
C MET A 1 -4.62 10.02 9.09
N GLU A 2 -5.83 9.97 9.64
CA GLU A 2 -6.45 8.75 10.18
C GLU A 2 -6.47 7.57 9.20
N SER A 3 -6.78 7.82 7.92
CA SER A 3 -6.74 6.80 6.84
C SER A 3 -5.37 6.14 6.62
N MET A 4 -4.30 6.79 7.09
CA MET A 4 -2.91 6.34 7.01
C MET A 4 -2.42 5.64 8.28
N GLY A 5 -3.31 5.40 9.26
CA GLY A 5 -3.00 4.69 10.51
C GLY A 5 -2.53 5.56 11.68
N LEU A 6 -2.55 6.89 11.56
CA LEU A 6 -2.24 7.81 12.66
C LEU A 6 -3.43 8.71 13.00
N PRO A 7 -3.77 8.90 14.28
CA PRO A 7 -4.87 9.79 14.65
C PRO A 7 -4.54 11.22 14.20
N CYS A 8 -5.56 12.01 13.86
CA CYS A 8 -5.35 13.38 13.36
C CYS A 8 -4.62 14.31 14.37
N SER A 9 -4.61 13.94 15.66
CA SER A 9 -3.85 14.64 16.72
C SER A 9 -2.36 14.24 16.80
N ALA A 10 -1.92 13.22 16.08
CA ALA A 10 -0.53 12.75 16.10
C ALA A 10 0.40 13.67 15.29
N SER A 11 1.61 13.86 15.83
CA SER A 11 2.70 14.50 15.08
C SER A 11 3.27 13.55 14.03
N TRP A 12 3.63 14.10 12.87
CA TRP A 12 4.21 13.35 11.75
C TRP A 12 5.71 13.10 11.97
N LYS A 13 6.30 13.78 12.96
CA LYS A 13 7.71 13.69 13.30
C LYS A 13 8.02 12.27 13.79
N GLY A 14 8.94 11.60 13.10
CA GLY A 14 9.31 10.21 13.39
C GLY A 14 8.57 9.17 12.55
N TYR A 15 7.77 9.56 11.56
CA TYR A 15 7.10 8.66 10.62
C TYR A 15 7.47 8.97 9.17
N GLN A 16 7.35 7.95 8.31
CA GLN A 16 7.50 8.04 6.85
C GLN A 16 6.26 7.44 6.18
N ALA A 17 5.73 8.16 5.19
CA ALA A 17 4.65 7.65 4.35
C ALA A 17 5.18 6.58 3.40
N GLN A 18 4.45 5.48 3.27
CA GLN A 18 4.75 4.36 2.38
C GLN A 18 3.53 4.00 1.56
N HIS A 19 3.74 3.66 0.29
CA HIS A 19 2.66 3.18 -0.56
C HIS A 19 2.38 1.71 -0.31
N ILE A 20 1.12 1.37 -0.06
CA ILE A 20 0.65 -0.01 0.12
C ILE A 20 0.72 -0.75 -1.21
N ILE A 21 0.16 -0.19 -2.27
CA ILE A 21 0.43 -0.62 -3.64
C ILE A 21 1.64 0.17 -4.16
N PRO A 22 2.77 -0.50 -4.45
CA PRO A 22 3.99 0.17 -4.88
C PRO A 22 3.78 0.99 -6.15
N LYS A 23 4.30 2.22 -6.16
CA LYS A 23 4.25 3.13 -7.33
C LYS A 23 4.90 2.53 -8.58
N SER A 24 5.85 1.61 -8.41
CA SER A 24 6.46 0.84 -9.53
C SER A 24 5.45 0.01 -10.32
N LEU A 25 4.31 -0.34 -9.71
CA LEU A 25 3.23 -1.10 -10.35
C LEU A 25 2.17 -0.21 -11.00
N LYS A 26 2.31 1.13 -11.00
CA LYS A 26 1.36 2.07 -11.62
C LYS A 26 1.01 1.69 -13.07
N SER A 27 1.93 1.06 -13.79
CA SER A 27 1.72 0.65 -15.17
C SER A 27 0.89 -0.64 -15.35
N HIS A 28 0.53 -1.31 -14.26
CA HIS A 28 -0.21 -2.58 -14.27
C HIS A 28 -1.60 -2.44 -14.91
N PRO A 29 -2.03 -3.37 -15.79
CA PRO A 29 -3.28 -3.26 -16.54
C PRO A 29 -4.52 -3.05 -15.66
N ILE A 30 -4.63 -3.78 -14.54
CA ILE A 30 -5.74 -3.63 -13.58
C ILE A 30 -5.79 -2.21 -13.02
N LEU A 31 -4.66 -1.69 -12.53
CA LEU A 31 -4.58 -0.37 -11.88
C LEU A 31 -4.85 0.77 -12.87
N LYS A 32 -4.38 0.62 -14.12
CA LYS A 32 -4.72 1.54 -15.21
C LYS A 32 -6.21 1.53 -15.54
N LYS A 33 -6.81 0.33 -15.61
CA LYS A 33 -8.23 0.18 -15.96
C LYS A 33 -9.15 0.84 -14.95
N ILE A 34 -8.83 0.75 -13.66
CA ILE A 34 -9.60 1.40 -12.59
C ILE A 34 -9.21 2.87 -12.37
N GLY A 35 -8.19 3.39 -13.07
CA GLY A 35 -7.76 4.78 -12.92
C GLY A 35 -7.23 5.13 -11.52
N MET A 36 -6.65 4.16 -10.80
CA MET A 36 -6.24 4.35 -9.41
C MET A 36 -5.15 5.43 -9.29
N ASP A 37 -5.39 6.40 -8.39
CA ASP A 37 -4.36 7.36 -7.97
C ASP A 37 -3.43 6.72 -6.95
N MET A 38 -2.15 6.58 -7.32
CA MET A 38 -1.13 5.96 -6.47
C MET A 38 -0.78 6.82 -5.27
N ASP A 39 -0.92 8.15 -5.40
CA ASP A 39 -0.55 9.12 -4.36
C ASP A 39 -1.75 9.43 -3.43
N HIS A 40 -2.88 8.76 -3.62
CA HIS A 40 -4.08 8.90 -2.79
C HIS A 40 -3.86 8.40 -1.36
N ALA A 41 -4.53 9.04 -0.39
CA ALA A 41 -4.30 8.75 1.01
C ALA A 41 -4.62 7.29 1.41
N GLU A 42 -5.64 6.69 0.79
CA GLU A 42 -5.99 5.28 1.04
C GLU A 42 -4.91 4.28 0.61
N ASN A 43 -4.04 4.68 -0.33
CA ASN A 43 -2.90 3.88 -0.77
C ASN A 43 -1.63 4.14 0.04
N GLY A 44 -1.69 4.93 1.11
CA GLY A 44 -0.57 5.15 1.99
C GLY A 44 -0.73 4.54 3.38
N ILE A 45 0.39 4.39 4.07
CA ILE A 45 0.48 4.09 5.50
C ILE A 45 1.68 4.83 6.10
N PHE A 46 1.55 5.33 7.33
CA PHE A 46 2.67 5.90 8.06
C PHE A 46 3.40 4.82 8.85
N LEU A 47 4.66 4.60 8.53
CA LEU A 47 5.54 3.71 9.29
C LEU A 47 6.54 4.51 10.12
N PRO A 48 6.88 4.05 11.33
CA PRO A 48 7.90 4.71 12.14
C PRO A 48 9.24 4.69 11.42
N ILE A 49 9.97 5.80 11.47
CA ILE A 49 11.36 5.87 11.02
C ILE A 49 12.16 4.94 11.94
N PRO A 50 12.96 4.01 11.38
CA PRO A 50 13.76 3.09 12.21
C PRO A 50 14.66 3.88 13.18
N SER A 51 14.51 3.66 14.48
CA SER A 51 15.45 4.13 15.50
C SER A 51 16.45 3.03 15.88
N GLU A 52 17.64 3.39 16.35
CA GLU A 52 18.67 2.45 16.83
C GLU A 52 18.19 1.53 17.97
N SER A 53 17.10 1.88 18.66
CA SER A 53 16.50 1.08 19.73
C SER A 53 15.81 -0.20 19.22
N PRO A 54 15.80 -1.30 20.03
CA PRO A 54 14.97 -2.46 19.74
C PRO A 54 13.50 -2.07 19.77
N SER A 55 12.77 -2.38 18.71
CA SER A 55 11.32 -2.15 18.60
C SER A 55 10.69 -3.38 17.96
N ALA A 56 9.48 -3.72 18.40
CA ALA A 56 8.66 -4.78 17.80
C ALA A 56 8.06 -4.35 16.45
N LEU A 57 8.21 -3.09 16.04
CA LEU A 57 7.63 -2.55 14.82
C LEU A 57 8.49 -2.89 13.59
N SER A 58 7.82 -3.18 12.46
CA SER A 58 8.44 -3.41 11.16
C SER A 58 9.37 -2.26 10.77
N ARG A 59 10.66 -2.55 10.56
CA ARG A 59 11.67 -1.57 10.09
C ARG A 59 11.66 -1.50 8.57
N HIS A 60 11.59 -0.30 8.01
CA HIS A 60 11.74 -0.08 6.57
C HIS A 60 13.19 -0.36 6.13
N ARG A 61 13.45 -1.52 5.52
CA ARG A 61 14.79 -1.96 5.05
C ARG A 61 15.04 -1.69 3.56
N GLY A 62 14.40 -0.68 2.98
CA GLY A 62 14.61 -0.29 1.58
C GLY A 62 13.93 -1.22 0.58
N PHE A 63 14.40 -1.25 -0.68
CA PHE A 63 13.71 -1.80 -1.85
C PHE A 63 13.18 -3.25 -1.67
N HIS A 64 11.90 -3.41 -1.34
CA HIS A 64 11.27 -4.70 -1.10
C HIS A 64 10.94 -5.44 -2.42
N ARG A 65 11.95 -6.04 -3.08
CA ARG A 65 11.74 -6.90 -4.27
C ARG A 65 10.71 -8.01 -4.01
N VAL A 66 10.67 -8.54 -2.78
CA VAL A 66 9.74 -9.59 -2.36
C VAL A 66 8.31 -9.05 -2.26
N TYR A 67 8.11 -7.92 -1.58
CA TYR A 67 6.79 -7.30 -1.43
C TYR A 67 6.19 -6.93 -2.79
N ASN A 68 6.97 -6.25 -3.65
CA ASN A 68 6.52 -5.92 -5.00
C ASN A 68 6.08 -7.17 -5.77
N ARG A 69 6.80 -8.29 -5.63
CA ARG A 69 6.45 -9.55 -6.27
C ARG A 69 5.14 -10.13 -5.72
N VAL A 70 4.91 -10.06 -4.41
CA VAL A 70 3.66 -10.50 -3.77
C VAL A 70 2.48 -9.67 -4.29
N VAL A 71 2.60 -8.34 -4.27
CA VAL A 71 1.55 -7.44 -4.79
C VAL A 71 1.31 -7.66 -6.28
N THR A 72 2.37 -7.79 -7.08
CA THR A 72 2.26 -8.10 -8.52
C THR A 72 1.51 -9.41 -8.75
N LYS A 73 1.85 -10.47 -7.99
CA LYS A 73 1.17 -11.77 -8.11
C LYS A 73 -0.30 -11.66 -7.74
N ALA A 74 -0.63 -10.91 -6.68
CA ALA A 74 -2.03 -10.69 -6.28
C ALA A 74 -2.81 -9.95 -7.38
N LEU A 75 -2.24 -8.90 -7.98
CA LEU A 75 -2.87 -8.16 -9.08
C LEU A 75 -3.00 -9.01 -10.35
N ASN A 76 -2.02 -9.84 -10.68
CA ASN A 76 -2.07 -10.76 -11.82
C ASN A 76 -3.16 -11.84 -11.68
N ASN A 77 -3.58 -12.17 -10.45
CA ASN A 77 -4.64 -13.14 -10.20
C ASN A 77 -6.05 -12.54 -10.40
N LEU A 78 -6.17 -11.22 -10.59
CA LEU A 78 -7.45 -10.58 -10.85
C LEU A 78 -7.84 -10.73 -12.32
N ASP A 79 -9.13 -10.98 -12.55
CA ASP A 79 -9.68 -11.11 -13.89
C ASP A 79 -9.95 -9.73 -14.51
N ILE A 80 -9.06 -9.30 -15.42
CA ILE A 80 -9.14 -8.00 -16.08
C ILE A 80 -10.46 -7.78 -16.85
N ASN A 81 -11.18 -8.85 -17.22
CA ASN A 81 -12.42 -8.72 -17.98
C ASN A 81 -13.62 -8.33 -17.11
N ARG A 82 -13.46 -8.30 -15.79
CA ARG A 82 -14.50 -7.82 -14.86
C ARG A 82 -14.77 -6.32 -15.05
N SER A 83 -15.92 -5.88 -14.54
CA SER A 83 -16.29 -4.46 -14.53
C SER A 83 -15.32 -3.66 -13.66
N VAL A 84 -15.24 -2.34 -13.92
CA VAL A 84 -14.40 -1.43 -13.15
C VAL A 84 -14.76 -1.47 -11.67
N GLU A 85 -16.06 -1.41 -11.35
CA GLU A 85 -16.58 -1.48 -9.97
C GLU A 85 -16.12 -2.72 -9.20
N VAL A 86 -16.14 -3.89 -9.86
CA VAL A 86 -15.68 -5.15 -9.25
C VAL A 86 -14.17 -5.13 -9.02
N LEU A 87 -13.41 -4.64 -10.01
CA LEU A 87 -11.96 -4.52 -9.90
C LEU A 87 -11.53 -3.52 -8.83
N GLU A 88 -12.21 -2.37 -8.71
CA GLU A 88 -11.99 -1.39 -7.65
C GLU A 88 -12.19 -2.00 -6.28
N LYS A 89 -13.29 -2.74 -6.09
CA LYS A 89 -13.54 -3.45 -4.83
C LYS A 89 -12.45 -4.49 -4.53
N GLN A 90 -12.04 -5.27 -5.52
CA GLN A 90 -10.99 -6.28 -5.35
C GLN A 90 -9.63 -5.65 -5.02
N VAL A 91 -9.28 -4.54 -5.67
CA VAL A 91 -8.05 -3.80 -5.39
C VAL A 91 -8.11 -3.18 -4.00
N TYR A 92 -9.26 -2.62 -3.59
CA TYR A 92 -9.45 -2.10 -2.25
C TYR A 92 -9.30 -3.19 -1.18
N GLU A 93 -9.93 -4.36 -1.36
CA GLU A 93 -9.77 -5.51 -0.46
C GLU A 93 -8.31 -5.98 -0.39
N LEU A 94 -7.60 -5.97 -1.52
CA LEU A 94 -6.16 -6.26 -1.55
C LEU A 94 -5.37 -5.22 -0.74
N GLN A 95 -5.68 -3.92 -0.87
CA GLN A 95 -5.04 -2.88 -0.07
C GLN A 95 -5.23 -3.11 1.43
N GLN A 96 -6.45 -3.42 1.88
CA GLN A 96 -6.70 -3.66 3.32
C GLN A 96 -5.92 -4.86 3.84
N LYS A 97 -5.89 -5.98 3.09
CA LYS A 97 -5.08 -7.16 3.46
C LYS A 97 -3.59 -6.86 3.53
N LEU A 98 -3.10 -6.00 2.64
CA LEU A 98 -1.70 -5.58 2.64
C LEU A 98 -1.40 -4.63 3.81
N LYS A 99 -2.33 -3.72 4.17
CA LYS A 99 -2.21 -2.84 5.35
C LYS A 99 -2.02 -3.65 6.63
N GLU A 100 -2.73 -4.77 6.80
CA GLU A 100 -2.59 -5.66 7.97
C GLU A 100 -1.24 -6.40 8.02
N ALA A 101 -0.55 -6.53 6.88
CA ALA A 101 0.69 -7.31 6.76
C ALA A 101 1.98 -6.47 6.88
N VAL A 102 1.86 -5.14 7.01
CA VAL A 102 2.97 -4.17 7.11
C VAL A 102 3.17 -3.75 8.56
#